data_AF-A0A929ZYJ3-F1
#
_entry.id   AF-A0A929ZYJ3-F1
#
_cell.length_a   1.000
_cell.length_b   1.000
_cell.length_c   1.000
_cell.angle_alpha   90.00
_cell.angle_beta   90.00
_cell.angle_gamma   90.00
#
_symmetry.space_group_name_H-M   'P 1'
#
loop_
_entity.id
_entity.type
_entity.pdbx_description
1 polymer ?
#
loop_
_entity_poly.entity_id
_entity_poly.type
_entity_poly.pdbx_seq_one_letter_code
_entity_poly.pdbx_strand_id
1 'polypeptide(L)'
;MSQKNPNYLLKDLQPSQFYISQAKLSNIQAWFRKDDLSNFKPLPVKVLDGIPILTDGHTRAVAAILAGLESVPLVYEEDELDWDLYHYCIEQCNQKGIHSPYDLVDRVISAQEYEEKWIGWCEQISSKLQQNQK
;
A
#
# COMPACT_ATOMS: atom_id res chain seq x y z
N MET A 1 -23.75 -14.38 5.90
CA MET A 1 -23.78 -13.41 4.79
C MET A 1 -22.40 -13.46 4.16
N SER A 2 -22.26 -13.86 2.90
CA SER A 2 -20.94 -13.81 2.25
C SER A 2 -20.49 -12.37 2.22
N GLN A 3 -19.38 -12.04 2.89
CA GLN A 3 -18.77 -10.72 2.74
C GLN A 3 -18.52 -10.52 1.25
N LYS A 4 -19.09 -9.44 0.68
CA LYS A 4 -18.78 -9.07 -0.70
C LYS A 4 -17.35 -8.56 -0.74
N ASN A 5 -16.56 -9.04 -1.69
CA ASN A 5 -15.22 -8.50 -1.91
C ASN A 5 -15.31 -6.99 -2.19
N PRO A 6 -14.31 -6.21 -1.75
CA PRO A 6 -14.23 -4.79 -2.10
C PRO A 6 -14.17 -4.60 -3.61
N ASN A 7 -14.80 -3.55 -4.11
CA ASN A 7 -14.88 -3.23 -5.54
C ASN A 7 -14.49 -1.78 -5.77
N TYR A 8 -13.21 -1.48 -5.56
CA TYR A 8 -12.60 -0.18 -5.80
C TYR A 8 -11.61 -0.27 -6.96
N LEU A 9 -11.42 0.82 -7.70
CA LEU A 9 -10.32 0.91 -8.66
C LEU A 9 -9.04 1.30 -7.93
N LEU A 10 -7.89 1.01 -8.54
CA LEU A 10 -6.59 1.35 -7.96
C LEU A 10 -6.45 2.85 -7.71
N LYS A 11 -7.08 3.70 -8.53
CA LYS A 11 -7.06 5.17 -8.35
C LYS A 11 -7.85 5.65 -7.14
N ASP A 12 -8.76 4.83 -6.62
CA ASP A 12 -9.64 5.18 -5.51
C ASP A 12 -9.02 4.81 -4.15
N LEU A 13 -7.97 3.98 -4.13
CA LEU A 13 -7.35 3.48 -2.91
C LEU A 13 -6.30 4.46 -2.37
N GLN A 14 -6.40 4.88 -1.12
CA GLN A 14 -5.40 5.70 -0.46
C GLN A 14 -4.21 4.85 0.04
N PRO A 15 -2.96 5.10 -0.39
CA PRO A 15 -1.79 4.44 0.16
C PRO A 15 -1.48 4.82 1.61
N SER A 16 -0.83 3.90 2.32
CA SER A 16 -0.22 4.08 3.64
C SER A 16 1.31 4.04 3.60
N GLN A 17 1.93 4.02 2.40
CA GLN A 17 3.37 3.91 2.16
C GLN A 17 3.84 4.96 1.15
N PHE A 18 5.07 5.48 1.31
CA PHE A 18 5.56 6.59 0.47
C PHE A 18 6.45 6.18 -0.71
N TYR A 19 7.14 5.04 -0.60
CA TYR A 19 8.16 4.63 -1.55
C TYR A 19 7.99 3.17 -1.92
N ILE A 20 8.51 2.79 -3.08
CA ILE A 20 8.53 1.39 -3.52
C ILE A 20 9.98 0.96 -3.68
N SER A 21 10.32 -0.21 -3.13
CA SER A 21 11.64 -0.80 -3.37
C SER A 21 11.71 -1.34 -4.79
N GLN A 22 12.68 -0.86 -5.58
CA GLN A 22 12.96 -1.38 -6.92
C GLN A 22 13.19 -2.90 -6.90
N ALA A 23 13.91 -3.41 -5.89
CA ALA A 23 14.16 -4.84 -5.76
C ALA A 23 12.87 -5.65 -5.53
N LYS A 24 11.99 -5.17 -4.63
CA LYS A 24 10.68 -5.81 -4.40
C LYS A 24 9.81 -5.75 -5.67
N LEU A 25 9.82 -4.62 -6.37
CA LEU A 25 9.06 -4.46 -7.61
C LEU A 25 9.54 -5.41 -8.70
N SER A 26 10.86 -5.50 -8.93
CA SER A 26 11.44 -6.44 -9.90
C SER A 26 11.08 -7.89 -9.59
N ASN A 27 11.09 -8.27 -8.30
CA ASN A 27 10.68 -9.62 -7.87
C ASN A 27 9.21 -9.91 -8.20
N ILE A 28 8.32 -8.93 -8.04
CA ILE A 28 6.90 -9.09 -8.42
C ILE A 28 6.77 -9.19 -9.94
N GLN A 29 7.43 -8.30 -10.69
CA GLN A 29 7.37 -8.28 -12.15
C GLN A 29 7.87 -9.58 -12.80
N ALA A 30 8.79 -10.31 -12.15
CA ALA A 30 9.27 -11.60 -12.65
C ALA A 30 8.14 -12.65 -12.84
N TRP A 31 7.18 -12.69 -11.92
CA TRP A 31 6.08 -13.67 -11.94
C TRP A 31 4.71 -13.07 -12.27
N PHE A 32 4.51 -11.77 -12.12
CA PHE A 32 3.23 -11.12 -12.36
C PHE A 32 2.82 -11.20 -13.84
N ARG A 33 1.58 -11.57 -14.12
CA ARG A 33 0.99 -11.62 -15.46
C ARG A 33 -0.37 -10.94 -15.42
N LYS A 34 -0.56 -9.89 -16.22
CA LYS A 34 -1.84 -9.14 -16.22
C LYS A 34 -3.03 -9.94 -16.73
N ASP A 35 -2.78 -10.90 -17.62
CA ASP A 35 -3.79 -11.75 -18.24
C ASP A 35 -4.10 -13.02 -17.39
N ASP A 36 -3.35 -13.25 -16.31
CA ASP A 36 -3.54 -14.37 -15.37
C ASP A 36 -3.23 -13.94 -13.93
N LEU A 37 -4.29 -13.63 -13.19
CA LEU A 37 -4.23 -13.22 -11.78
C LEU A 37 -4.42 -14.39 -10.80
N SER A 38 -4.35 -15.65 -11.25
CA SER A 38 -4.52 -16.82 -10.38
C SER A 38 -3.53 -16.87 -9.20
N ASN A 39 -2.30 -16.38 -9.42
CA ASN A 39 -1.26 -16.27 -8.39
C ASN A 39 -1.21 -14.89 -7.73
N PHE A 40 -2.12 -13.97 -8.08
CA PHE A 40 -2.16 -12.64 -7.50
C PHE A 40 -2.88 -12.69 -6.15
N LYS A 41 -2.12 -12.56 -5.06
CA LYS A 41 -2.73 -12.38 -3.73
C LYS A 41 -3.51 -11.06 -3.73
N PRO A 42 -4.82 -11.06 -3.40
CA PRO A 42 -5.63 -9.84 -3.34
C PRO A 42 -5.00 -8.77 -2.46
N LEU A 43 -5.23 -7.50 -2.82
CA LEU A 43 -4.76 -6.39 -2.03
C LEU A 43 -5.67 -6.20 -0.80
N PRO A 44 -5.10 -6.17 0.42
CA PRO A 44 -5.88 -5.94 1.62
C PRO A 44 -6.27 -4.46 1.72
N VAL A 45 -7.55 -4.20 1.94
CA VAL A 45 -8.11 -2.86 2.05
C VAL A 45 -8.95 -2.70 3.31
N LYS A 46 -8.97 -1.50 3.86
CA LYS A 46 -9.86 -1.13 4.96
C LYS A 46 -10.56 0.18 4.63
N VAL A 47 -11.69 0.46 5.25
CA VAL A 47 -12.37 1.76 5.09
C VAL A 47 -12.14 2.55 6.37
N LEU A 48 -11.44 3.68 6.25
CA LEU A 48 -11.15 4.59 7.34
C LEU A 48 -11.80 5.94 7.02
N ASP A 49 -12.70 6.41 7.88
CA ASP A 49 -13.48 7.65 7.68
C ASP A 49 -14.17 7.74 6.30
N GLY A 50 -14.65 6.59 5.79
CA GLY A 50 -15.29 6.50 4.48
C GLY A 50 -14.33 6.44 3.29
N ILE A 51 -13.02 6.48 3.52
CA ILE A 51 -11.98 6.38 2.49
C ILE A 51 -11.44 4.95 2.44
N PRO A 52 -11.43 4.28 1.28
CA PRO A 52 -10.78 2.98 1.15
C PRO A 52 -9.26 3.14 1.13
N ILE A 53 -8.59 2.50 2.08
CA ILE A 53 -7.14 2.57 2.27
C ILE A 53 -6.51 1.22 1.92
N LEU A 54 -5.32 1.26 1.34
CA LEU A 54 -4.49 0.09 1.07
C LEU A 54 -3.61 -0.18 2.29
N THR A 55 -3.88 -1.25 3.04
CA THR A 55 -3.14 -1.56 4.27
C THR A 55 -1.77 -2.17 3.99
N ASP A 56 -1.69 -3.01 2.95
CA ASP A 56 -0.46 -3.61 2.43
C ASP A 56 -0.58 -3.85 0.91
N GLY A 57 0.49 -4.26 0.25
CA GLY A 57 0.49 -4.65 -1.15
C GLY A 57 0.75 -3.51 -2.12
N HIS A 58 1.27 -2.37 -1.65
CA HIS A 58 1.60 -1.20 -2.50
C HIS A 58 2.54 -1.56 -3.67
N THR A 59 3.49 -2.47 -3.46
CA THR A 59 4.39 -2.94 -4.55
C THR A 59 3.62 -3.75 -5.61
N ARG A 60 2.63 -4.57 -5.21
CA ARG A 60 1.74 -5.29 -6.13
C ARG A 60 0.83 -4.33 -6.89
N ALA A 61 0.31 -3.31 -6.21
CA ALA A 61 -0.51 -2.27 -6.83
C ALA A 61 0.27 -1.53 -7.94
N VAL A 62 1.51 -1.11 -7.64
CA VAL A 62 2.38 -0.46 -8.63
C VAL A 62 2.74 -1.40 -9.79
N ALA A 63 3.03 -2.68 -9.52
CA ALA A 63 3.27 -3.65 -10.58
C ALA A 63 2.06 -3.81 -11.52
N ALA A 64 0.84 -3.84 -10.97
CA ALA A 64 -0.39 -3.91 -11.74
C ALA A 64 -0.63 -2.65 -12.59
N ILE A 65 -0.38 -1.46 -12.04
CA ILE A 65 -0.48 -0.18 -12.77
C ILE A 65 0.50 -0.15 -13.93
N LEU A 66 1.76 -0.52 -13.71
CA LEU A 66 2.80 -0.56 -14.75
C LEU A 66 2.46 -1.57 -15.86
N ALA A 67 1.67 -2.60 -15.56
CA ALA A 67 1.17 -3.54 -16.56
C ALA A 67 -0.11 -3.08 -17.28
N GLY A 68 -0.66 -1.92 -16.91
CA GLY A 68 -1.84 -1.32 -17.52
C GLY A 68 -3.18 -1.78 -16.91
N LEU A 69 -3.19 -2.33 -15.69
CA LEU A 69 -4.43 -2.65 -14.99
C LEU A 69 -4.94 -1.46 -14.18
N GLU A 70 -6.26 -1.23 -14.22
CA GLU A 70 -6.95 -0.22 -13.39
C GLU A 70 -7.56 -0.82 -12.12
N SER A 71 -7.74 -2.14 -12.09
CA SER A 71 -8.34 -2.89 -10.99
C SER A 71 -7.64 -4.22 -10.80
N VAL A 72 -7.58 -4.69 -9.56
CA VAL A 72 -7.06 -6.00 -9.17
C VAL A 72 -7.97 -6.61 -8.10
N PRO A 73 -7.88 -7.92 -7.84
CA PRO A 73 -8.57 -8.53 -6.71
C PRO A 73 -8.25 -7.80 -5.40
N LEU A 74 -9.29 -7.46 -4.64
CA LEU A 74 -9.19 -6.85 -3.32
C LEU A 74 -9.81 -7.78 -2.27
N VAL A 75 -9.38 -7.64 -1.03
CA VAL A 75 -9.97 -8.31 0.14
C VAL A 75 -10.07 -7.33 1.29
N TYR A 76 -11.14 -7.40 2.09
CA TYR A 76 -11.20 -6.58 3.30
C TYR A 76 -10.19 -7.10 4.32
N GLU A 77 -9.44 -6.19 4.91
CA GLU A 77 -8.54 -6.46 6.02
C GLU A 77 -9.35 -6.71 7.29
N GLU A 78 -9.27 -7.93 7.81
CA GLU A 78 -10.02 -8.37 9.00
C GLU A 78 -9.21 -8.15 10.29
N ASP A 79 -7.88 -8.03 10.19
CA ASP A 79 -7.03 -7.83 11.35
C ASP A 79 -7.32 -6.49 12.05
N GLU A 80 -7.27 -6.49 13.39
CA GLU A 80 -7.27 -5.26 14.17
C GLU A 80 -5.91 -4.57 14.01
N LEU A 81 -5.95 -3.32 13.54
CA LEU A 81 -4.76 -2.55 13.18
C LEU A 81 -4.61 -1.35 14.11
N ASP A 82 -3.38 -0.88 14.28
CA ASP A 82 -3.10 0.38 14.96
C ASP A 82 -3.60 1.56 14.11
N TRP A 83 -4.80 2.03 14.45
CA TRP A 83 -5.46 3.10 13.72
C TRP A 83 -4.72 4.43 13.80
N ASP A 84 -4.10 4.74 14.93
CA ASP A 84 -3.32 5.97 15.10
C ASP A 84 -2.11 5.97 14.15
N LEU A 85 -1.43 4.81 14.03
CA LEU A 85 -0.36 4.63 13.06
C LEU A 85 -0.86 4.81 11.62
N TYR A 86 -1.98 4.19 11.26
CA TYR A 86 -2.53 4.30 9.91
C TYR A 86 -3.00 5.72 9.57
N HIS A 87 -3.69 6.41 10.49
CA HIS A 87 -4.05 7.81 10.33
C HIS A 87 -2.81 8.66 10.07
N TYR A 88 -1.76 8.47 10.86
CA TYR A 88 -0.52 9.22 10.70
C TYR A 88 0.17 8.93 9.35
N CYS A 89 0.25 7.65 8.95
CA CYS A 89 0.79 7.28 7.64
C CYS A 89 0.00 7.92 6.49
N ILE A 90 -1.33 7.92 6.55
CA ILE A 90 -2.20 8.52 5.54
C ILE A 90 -2.03 10.04 5.49
N GLU A 91 -1.97 10.70 6.65
CA GLU A 91 -1.71 12.15 6.71
C GLU A 91 -0.38 12.50 6.04
N GLN A 92 0.67 11.72 6.31
CA GLN A 92 1.99 11.93 5.72
C GLN A 92 2.01 11.61 4.22
N CYS A 93 1.25 10.63 3.75
CA CYS A 93 1.00 10.39 2.32
C CYS A 93 0.38 11.64 1.68
N ASN A 94 -0.70 12.16 2.28
CA ASN A 94 -1.41 13.33 1.79
C ASN A 94 -0.52 14.58 1.72
N GLN A 95 0.28 14.84 2.76
CA GLN A 95 1.23 15.96 2.78
C GLN A 95 2.31 15.83 1.69
N LYS A 96 2.64 14.60 1.27
CA LYS A 96 3.58 14.32 0.19
C LYS A 96 2.95 14.29 -1.19
N GLY A 97 1.64 14.49 -1.32
CA GLY A 97 0.90 14.40 -2.57
C GLY A 97 0.71 12.96 -3.06
N ILE A 98 0.57 12.00 -2.15
CA ILE A 98 0.32 10.59 -2.45
C ILE A 98 -1.13 10.30 -2.07
N HIS A 99 -2.00 10.26 -3.07
CA HIS A 99 -3.44 10.07 -2.90
C HIS A 99 -3.93 8.76 -3.52
N SER A 100 -3.13 8.14 -4.38
CA SER A 100 -3.39 6.83 -4.96
C SER A 100 -2.09 6.04 -5.23
N PRO A 101 -2.17 4.72 -5.42
CA PRO A 101 -1.05 3.91 -5.91
C PRO A 101 -0.40 4.41 -7.20
N TYR A 102 -1.08 5.23 -8.02
CA TYR A 102 -0.47 5.85 -9.20
C TYR A 102 0.63 6.84 -8.81
N ASP A 103 0.48 7.56 -7.69
CA ASP A 103 1.49 8.51 -7.20
C ASP A 103 2.76 7.82 -6.66
N LEU A 104 2.73 6.49 -6.54
CA LEU A 104 3.87 5.66 -6.14
C LEU A 104 4.71 5.18 -7.33
N VAL A 105 4.20 5.30 -8.57
CA VAL A 105 4.91 4.87 -9.78
C VAL A 105 6.23 5.63 -9.95
N ASP A 106 6.22 6.93 -9.68
CA ASP A 106 7.40 7.80 -9.75
C ASP A 106 8.22 7.82 -8.44
N ARG A 107 7.89 6.93 -7.49
CA ARG A 107 8.54 6.84 -6.16
C ARG A 107 9.21 5.49 -5.93
N VAL A 108 9.61 4.83 -7.01
CA VAL A 108 10.42 3.62 -6.98
C VAL A 108 11.88 4.02 -6.75
N ILE A 109 12.47 3.53 -5.65
CA ILE A 109 13.83 3.87 -5.20
C ILE A 109 14.68 2.61 -5.02
N SER A 110 16.00 2.78 -4.89
CA SER A 110 16.90 1.66 -4.67
C SER A 110 16.57 0.90 -3.38
N ALA A 111 17.02 -0.36 -3.26
CA ALA A 111 16.79 -1.15 -2.06
C ALA A 111 17.39 -0.50 -0.80
N GLN A 112 18.57 0.10 -0.93
CA GLN A 112 19.22 0.83 0.15
C GLN A 112 18.41 2.06 0.57
N GLU A 113 17.99 2.90 -0.39
CA GLU A 113 17.19 4.09 -0.06
C GLU A 113 15.83 3.71 0.51
N TYR A 114 15.23 2.60 0.08
CA TYR A 114 13.98 2.11 0.66
C TYR A 114 14.16 1.72 2.13
N GLU A 115 15.25 1.05 2.47
CA GLU A 115 15.58 0.73 3.85
C GLU A 115 15.72 2.02 4.69
N GLU A 116 16.49 2.99 4.19
CA GLU A 116 16.76 4.23 4.93
C GLU A 116 15.52 5.15 5.02
N LYS A 117 14.81 5.36 3.91
CA LYS A 117 13.75 6.39 3.80
C LYS A 117 12.36 5.88 4.17
N TRP A 118 12.10 4.58 4.02
CA TRP A 118 10.80 4.01 4.36
C TRP A 118 10.88 3.16 5.62
N ILE A 119 11.73 2.12 5.67
CA ILE A 119 11.81 1.25 6.83
C ILE A 119 12.28 2.02 8.06
N GLY A 120 13.34 2.81 7.94
CA GLY A 120 13.82 3.68 9.03
C GLY A 120 12.78 4.71 9.49
N TRP A 121 11.93 5.21 8.59
CA TRP A 121 10.81 6.09 8.97
C TRP A 121 9.74 5.32 9.75
N CYS A 122 9.33 4.13 9.30
CA CYS A 122 8.35 3.30 9.99
C CYS A 122 8.81 2.93 11.41
N GLU A 123 10.09 2.58 11.59
CA GLU A 123 10.67 2.28 12.90
C GLU A 123 10.62 3.47 13.85
N GLN A 124 10.93 4.67 13.35
CA GLN A 124 10.86 5.91 14.13
C GLN A 124 9.44 6.23 14.57
N ILE A 125 8.45 6.05 13.69
CA ILE A 125 7.05 6.35 14.01
C ILE A 125 6.47 5.33 14.99
N SER A 126 6.70 4.03 14.75
CA SER A 126 6.28 2.98 15.67
C SER A 126 6.84 3.22 17.08
N SER A 127 8.12 3.57 17.18
CA SER A 127 8.76 3.91 18.46
C SER A 127 8.15 5.14 19.14
N LYS A 128 7.83 6.20 18.38
CA LYS A 128 7.22 7.43 18.92
C LYS A 128 5.80 7.20 19.44
N LEU A 129 4.97 6.46 18.69
CA LEU A 129 3.59 6.18 19.09
C LEU A 129 3.53 5.28 20.34
N GLN A 130 4.42 4.29 20.44
CA GLN A 130 4.54 3.46 21.65
C GLN A 130 4.99 4.24 22.90
N GLN A 131 5.74 5.34 22.74
CA GLN A 131 6.15 6.19 23.86
C GLN A 131 5.05 7.14 24.32
N ASN A 132 4.19 7.60 23.40
CA ASN A 132 3.08 8.50 23.72
C ASN A 132 1.86 7.81 24.36
N GLN A 133 1.83 6.47 24.33
CA GLN A 133 0.79 5.64 24.97
C GLN A 133 1.16 5.22 26.42
N LYS A 134 2.31 5.64 26.94
CA LYS A 134 2.76 5.40 28.33
C LYS A 134 2.57 6.64 29.20
#